data_AF-X0I1I1-F1
#
_entry.id   AF-X0I1I1-F1
#
_cell.length_a   1.000
_cell.length_b   1.000
_cell.length_c   1.000
_cell.angle_alpha   90.00
_cell.angle_beta   90.00
_cell.angle_gamma   90.00
#
_symmetry.space_group_name_H-M   'P 1'
#
loop_
_entity.id
_entity.type
_entity.pdbx_description
1 polymer ?
#
loop_
_entity_poly.entity_id
_entity_poly.type
_entity_poly.pdbx_seq_one_letter_code
_entity_poly.pdbx_strand_id
1 'polypeptide(L)' 'MKHNSIVAYKVRLEDVRKHLRAKFNDQSIEVEHIGTEFVFYLPRTLTEAEKDEIYDLAP' A
#
# COMPACT_ATOMS: atom_id res chain seq x y z
N MET A 1 15.47 1.28 0.23
CA MET A 1 14.03 1.28 0.54
C MET A 1 13.57 2.71 0.76
N LYS A 2 12.39 3.07 0.23
CA LYS A 2 11.74 4.37 0.37
C LYS A 2 10.47 4.20 1.18
N HIS A 3 10.27 5.12 2.12
CA HIS A 3 9.05 5.19 2.90
C HIS A 3 7.89 5.62 1.99
N ASN A 4 6.79 4.90 2.07
CA ASN A 4 5.53 5.21 1.42
C ASN A 4 4.41 5.13 2.45
N SER A 5 3.46 6.07 2.34
CA SER A 5 2.22 6.01 3.08
C SER A 5 1.03 6.27 2.15
N ILE A 6 -0.10 5.68 2.52
CA ILE A 6 -1.42 5.97 1.96
C ILE A 6 -2.41 6.11 3.11
N VAL A 7 -3.48 6.88 2.92
CA VAL A 7 -4.52 7.02 3.94
C VAL A 7 -5.29 5.69 4.02
N ALA A 8 -5.56 5.20 5.23
CA ALA A 8 -6.37 4.02 5.49
C ALA A 8 -7.87 4.32 5.31
N TYR A 9 -8.27 4.85 4.16
CA TYR A 9 -9.64 5.27 3.88
C TYR A 9 -10.41 4.16 3.19
N LYS A 10 -11.30 3.48 3.92
CA LYS A 10 -12.18 2.37 3.45
C LYS A 10 -11.49 1.12 2.87
N VAL A 11 -10.17 1.15 2.63
CA VAL A 11 -9.39 -0.01 2.18
C VAL A 11 -8.94 -0.85 3.38
N ARG A 12 -8.92 -2.18 3.24
CA ARG A 12 -8.41 -3.10 4.27
C ARG A 12 -6.90 -3.28 4.11
N LEU A 13 -6.19 -3.38 5.23
CA LEU A 13 -4.74 -3.60 5.25
C LEU A 13 -4.31 -4.85 4.45
N GLU A 14 -5.10 -5.93 4.52
CA GLU A 14 -4.83 -7.16 3.79
C GLU A 14 -4.92 -6.99 2.27
N ASP A 15 -5.89 -6.19 1.79
CA ASP A 15 -6.06 -5.90 0.35
C ASP A 15 -4.91 -5.05 -0.18
N VAL A 16 -4.50 -4.02 0.58
CA VAL A 16 -3.31 -3.20 0.27
C VAL A 16 -2.06 -4.08 0.20
N ARG A 17 -1.84 -4.91 1.22
CA ARG A 17 -0.69 -5.82 1.28
C ARG A 17 -0.68 -6.79 0.11
N LYS A 18 -1.82 -7.42 -0.19
CA LYS A 18 -1.96 -8.35 -1.32
C LYS A 18 -1.70 -7.66 -2.65
N HIS A 19 -2.26 -6.48 -2.87
CA HIS A 19 -2.06 -5.69 -4.08
C HIS A 19 -0.59 -5.33 -4.27
N LEU A 20 0.08 -4.79 -3.24
CA LEU A 20 1.49 -4.40 -3.31
C LEU A 20 2.40 -5.60 -3.58
N ARG A 21 2.19 -6.73 -2.87
CA ARG A 21 2.97 -7.96 -3.09
C ARG A 21 2.83 -8.49 -4.52
N ALA A 22 1.62 -8.44 -5.08
CA ALA A 22 1.37 -8.84 -6.46
C ALA A 22 2.02 -7.88 -7.47
N LYS A 23 1.83 -6.56 -7.29
CA LYS A 23 2.32 -5.52 -8.20
C LYS A 23 3.85 -5.47 -8.30
N PHE A 24 4.52 -5.64 -7.17
CA PHE A 24 6.00 -5.62 -7.10
C PHE A 24 6.63 -7.02 -7.18
N ASN A 25 5.82 -8.08 -7.28
CA ASN A 25 6.26 -9.48 -7.25
C ASN A 25 7.21 -9.77 -6.06
N ASP A 26 6.87 -9.24 -4.89
CA ASP A 26 7.68 -9.32 -3.68
C ASP A 26 6.81 -9.66 -2.48
N GLN A 27 6.94 -10.90 -1.98
CA GLN A 27 6.16 -11.39 -0.84
C GLN A 27 6.67 -10.87 0.52
N SER A 28 7.84 -10.24 0.56
CA SER A 28 8.43 -9.68 1.78
C SER A 28 7.90 -8.27 2.12
N ILE A 29 7.06 -7.69 1.26
CA ILE A 29 6.45 -6.38 1.52
C ILE A 29 5.53 -6.49 2.75
N GLU A 30 5.92 -5.76 3.78
CA GLU A 30 5.15 -5.53 4.99
C GLU A 30 4.40 -4.19 4.90
N VAL A 31 3.16 -4.21 5.37
CA VAL A 31 2.29 -3.04 5.47
C VAL A 31 1.82 -2.95 6.91
N GLU A 32 2.07 -1.80 7.54
CA GLU A 32 1.72 -1.49 8.92
C GLU A 32 0.60 -0.46 8.95
N HIS A 33 -0.33 -0.58 9.89
CA HIS A 33 -1.37 0.42 10.13
C HIS A 33 -0.96 1.32 11.27
N ILE A 34 -0.75 2.60 10.99
CA ILE A 34 -0.33 3.60 11.97
C ILE A 34 -1.35 4.74 11.96
N GLY A 35 -2.20 4.79 12.99
CA GLY A 35 -3.21 5.83 13.15
C GLY A 35 -4.25 5.80 12.04
N THR A 36 -4.10 6.67 11.04
CA THR A 36 -5.01 6.81 9.89
C THR A 36 -4.33 6.48 8.56
N GLU A 37 -3.11 5.95 8.58
CA GLU A 37 -2.32 5.65 7.40
C GLU A 37 -1.84 4.20 7.39
N PHE A 38 -1.70 3.64 6.19
CA PHE A 38 -0.90 2.45 5.94
C PHE A 38 0.50 2.86 5.51
N VAL A 39 1.49 2.33 6.21
CA VAL A 39 2.92 2.62 6.00
C VAL A 39 3.62 1.37 5.51
N PHE A 40 4.49 1.53 4.50
CA PHE A 40 5.26 0.44 3.91
C PHE A 40 6.52 0.94 3.21
N TYR A 41 7.44 0.02 2.95
CA TYR A 41 8.74 0.31 2.35
C TYR A 41 8.88 -0.40 1.01
N LEU A 42 9.20 0.36 -0.04
CA LEU A 42 9.38 -0.15 -1.40
C LEU A 42 10.72 0.31 -1.99
N PRO A 43 11.22 -0.30 -3.07
CA PRO A 43 12.42 0.17 -3.75
C PRO A 43 12.30 1.61 -4.28
N ARG A 44 11.08 2.05 -4.59
CA ARG A 44 10.75 3.39 -5.10
C ARG A 44 9.51 3.98 -4.40
N THR A 45 9.26 5.24 -4.65
CA THR A 45 8.02 5.91 -4.21
C THR A 45 6.87 5.52 -5.16
N LEU A 46 5.67 5.37 -4.61
CA LEU A 46 4.45 5.19 -5.40
C LEU A 46 4.12 6.47 -6.16
N THR A 47 3.66 6.34 -7.40
CA THR A 47 3.06 7.45 -8.14
C THR A 47 1.64 7.70 -7.63
N GLU A 48 1.06 8.85 -7.96
CA GLU A 48 -0.34 9.16 -7.61
C GLU A 48 -1.31 8.13 -8.19
N ALA A 49 -1.14 7.75 -9.45
CA ALA A 49 -1.96 6.72 -10.10
C ALA A 49 -1.91 5.37 -9.35
N GLU A 50 -0.75 4.97 -8.82
CA GLU A 50 -0.65 3.73 -8.07
C GLU A 50 -1.30 3.82 -6.69
N LYS A 51 -1.38 5.02 -6.10
CA LYS A 51 -2.14 5.25 -4.87
C LYS A 51 -3.64 5.18 -5.14
N ASP A 52 -4.09 5.76 -6.26
CA ASP A 52 -5.49 5.69 -6.70
C ASP A 52 -5.94 4.24 -6.92
N GLU A 53 -5.14 3.42 -7.60
CA GLU A 53 -5.41 1.98 -7.75
C GLU A 53 -5.62 1.27 -6.41
N ILE A 54 -4.92 1.69 -5.34
CA ILE A 54 -5.09 1.11 -4.01
C ILE A 54 -6.39 1.61 -3.36
N TYR A 55 -6.77 2.88 -3.58
CA TYR A 55 -8.04 3.41 -3.09
C TYR A 55 -9.26 2.76 -3.76
N ASP A 56 -9.14 2.36 -5.03
CA ASP A 56 -10.16 1.61 -5.76
C ASP A 56 -10.35 0.16 -5.26
N LEU A 57 -9.50 -0.32 -4.35
CA LEU A 57 -9.72 -1.62 -3.68
C LEU A 57 -10.81 -1.56 -2.61
N ALA A 58 -11.29 -0.36 -2.25
CA ALA A 58 -12.40 -0.21 -1.32
C ALA A 58 -13.69 -0.82 -1.91
N PRO A 59 -14.50 -1.55 -1.11
CA PRO A 59 -15.76 -2.12 -1.57
C PRO A 59 -16.84 -1.08 -1.88
#